data_AF-A0A954PXU7-F1
#
_entry.id   AF-A0A954PXU7-F1
#
_cell.length_a   1.000
_cell.length_b   1.000
_cell.length_c   1.000
_cell.angle_alpha   90.00
_cell.angle_beta   90.00
_cell.angle_gamma   90.00
#
_symmetry.space_group_name_H-M   'P 1'
#
loop_
_entity.id
_entity.type
_entity.pdbx_description
1 polymer ?
#
loop_
_entity_poly.entity_id
_entity_poly.type
_entity_poly.pdbx_seq_one_letter_code
_entity_poly.pdbx_strand_id
1 'polypeptide(L)'
;CHDHKFDPIRQTDYYAMAGIFQSTKTFFGNPPSEYGSFGGPQQRRTSSLILLPSEDAEPIGRSYSNEELQQLHEQIREKQSELAQLRRGETSASGRPGVTPQQMRIRLTNELGDLSAKLGVVDKNGKPRSYCMGVQDREKVGDAVLLVRGEIDEPAGRIKRDLPTVLSDGPFQPKQGASGRLELARWIGSDDNTLAARVMVNRIWHHVFGQGIVPTTEDFGMTGIAPSHPELLDHLAIEFVQSNWSIKTMIGQMMRSRAYRMESRFDVASHEADPDNRLLWRSNVKRLTAESLRDAMLSIAGELETDRPLGSKVAEAGYQRVRNDRLGDPRETIRQSFTSTLANRRQQLGPIFNRLRSGNEQERSAARNQLRSAMGNRQLSEFTSRAYDETSLDSESANYRSVYLPVVRDFLPRSLEVFDFADPSMVIGTRESSNTPNQALFMMNNPLTLRLSESFAARMIQEGRSTDERIENAFMLAFGRKPSDDERSASHQFLKTSGLLPKSALAAFCQSLFASAEFRYLN
;
A
#
# COMPACT_ATOMS: atom_id res chain seq x y z
N CYS A 1 -9.08 -2.08 -30.75
CA CYS A 1 -7.86 -2.83 -31.08
C CYS A 1 -7.95 -3.24 -32.54
N HIS A 2 -6.90 -3.06 -33.34
CA HIS A 2 -6.82 -3.42 -34.76
C HIS A 2 -5.48 -4.13 -35.01
N ASP A 3 -5.33 -4.79 -36.16
CA ASP A 3 -4.07 -5.43 -36.53
C ASP A 3 -2.98 -4.38 -36.75
N HIS A 4 -1.82 -4.57 -36.11
CA HIS A 4 -0.63 -3.78 -36.35
C HIS A 4 0.30 -4.53 -37.30
N LYS A 5 0.94 -3.80 -38.23
CA LYS A 5 1.79 -4.39 -39.28
C LYS A 5 2.99 -5.20 -38.75
N PHE A 6 3.42 -4.92 -37.52
CA PHE A 6 4.64 -5.49 -36.93
C PHE A 6 4.35 -6.36 -35.69
N ASP A 7 3.10 -6.43 -35.24
CA ASP A 7 2.72 -7.24 -34.09
C ASP A 7 2.22 -8.61 -34.58
N PRO A 8 2.82 -9.73 -34.15
CA PRO A 8 2.34 -11.05 -34.52
C PRO A 8 1.01 -11.43 -33.85
N ILE A 9 0.49 -10.63 -32.91
CA ILE A 9 -0.80 -10.82 -32.27
C ILE A 9 -1.91 -10.21 -33.13
N ARG A 10 -2.81 -11.06 -33.63
CA ARG A 10 -3.94 -10.61 -34.45
C ARG A 10 -5.03 -9.99 -33.58
N GLN A 11 -5.85 -9.14 -34.20
CA GLN A 11 -7.07 -8.60 -33.62
C GLN A 11 -7.97 -9.74 -33.11
N THR A 12 -8.05 -10.85 -33.85
CA THR A 12 -8.79 -12.04 -33.42
C THR A 12 -8.22 -12.65 -32.15
N ASP A 13 -6.90 -12.72 -31.99
CA ASP A 13 -6.25 -13.23 -30.77
C ASP A 13 -6.62 -12.34 -29.57
N TYR A 14 -6.60 -11.01 -29.75
CA TYR A 14 -7.05 -10.07 -28.73
C TYR A 14 -8.51 -10.32 -28.31
N TYR A 15 -9.44 -10.45 -29.26
CA TYR A 15 -10.86 -10.68 -28.95
C TYR A 15 -11.11 -12.08 -28.36
N ALA A 16 -10.35 -13.10 -28.78
CA ALA A 16 -10.39 -14.44 -28.21
C ALA A 16 -10.03 -14.40 -26.71
N MET A 17 -8.92 -13.74 -26.36
CA MET A 17 -8.55 -13.52 -24.96
C MET A 17 -9.55 -12.62 -24.22
N ALA A 18 -10.04 -11.56 -24.86
CA ALA A 18 -11.02 -10.66 -24.27
C ALA A 18 -12.30 -11.42 -23.88
N GLY A 19 -12.71 -12.42 -24.66
CA GLY A 19 -13.85 -13.28 -24.33
C GLY A 19 -13.68 -14.03 -23.01
N ILE A 20 -12.46 -14.45 -22.65
CA ILE A 20 -12.14 -15.08 -21.37
C ILE A 20 -12.47 -14.12 -20.22
N PHE A 21 -12.00 -12.87 -20.30
CA PHE A 21 -12.23 -11.87 -19.25
C PHE A 21 -13.64 -11.30 -19.25
N GLN A 22 -14.28 -11.13 -20.42
CA GLN A 22 -15.68 -10.69 -20.54
C GLN A 22 -16.65 -11.71 -19.91
N SER A 23 -16.25 -12.99 -19.87
CA SER A 23 -16.98 -14.07 -19.20
C SER A 23 -16.84 -14.05 -17.67
N THR A 24 -16.27 -13.00 -17.08
CA THR A 24 -16.11 -12.86 -15.63
C THR A 24 -16.88 -11.67 -15.04
N LYS A 25 -17.16 -11.74 -13.74
CA LYS A 25 -17.72 -10.67 -12.92
C LYS A 25 -16.71 -10.30 -11.84
N THR A 26 -16.28 -9.05 -11.85
CA THR A 26 -15.41 -8.48 -10.81
C THR A 26 -16.27 -7.99 -9.64
N PHE A 27 -15.91 -8.42 -8.43
CA PHE A 27 -16.53 -8.04 -7.17
C PHE A 27 -15.62 -7.07 -6.42
N PHE A 28 -16.11 -5.84 -6.27
CA PHE A 28 -15.41 -4.72 -5.64
C PHE A 28 -16.44 -3.75 -5.02
N GLY A 29 -15.95 -2.77 -4.26
CA GLY A 29 -16.79 -1.74 -3.65
C GLY A 29 -17.21 -2.11 -2.22
N ASN A 30 -18.49 -1.88 -1.89
CA ASN A 30 -18.99 -2.07 -0.53
C ASN A 30 -19.62 -3.47 -0.34
N PRO A 31 -19.67 -3.98 0.90
CA PRO A 31 -20.43 -5.18 1.24
C PRO A 31 -21.90 -5.06 0.82
N PRO A 32 -22.54 -6.18 0.45
CA PRO A 32 -23.97 -6.17 0.18
C PRO A 32 -24.73 -5.93 1.49
N SER A 33 -25.79 -5.13 1.43
CA SER A 33 -26.79 -5.02 2.50
C SER A 33 -28.18 -5.37 1.97
N GLU A 34 -29.11 -5.65 2.88
CA GLU A 34 -30.52 -5.89 2.55
C GLU A 34 -31.22 -4.69 1.89
N TYR A 35 -30.66 -3.49 2.04
CA TYR A 35 -31.17 -2.27 1.41
C TYR A 35 -30.63 -2.04 -0.02
N GLY A 36 -29.82 -2.96 -0.52
CA GLY A 36 -29.22 -2.92 -1.85
C GLY A 36 -27.99 -2.01 -1.95
N SER A 37 -27.52 -1.82 -3.19
CA SER A 37 -26.34 -1.00 -3.49
C SER A 37 -26.74 0.41 -3.89
N PHE A 38 -26.21 1.40 -3.16
CA PHE A 38 -26.41 2.82 -3.47
C PHE A 38 -25.24 3.32 -4.32
N GLY A 39 -25.46 3.42 -5.63
CA GLY A 39 -24.47 3.92 -6.58
C GLY A 39 -24.56 5.42 -6.79
N GLY A 40 -23.45 6.15 -6.63
CA GLY A 40 -23.38 7.56 -6.99
C GLY A 40 -23.41 7.77 -8.51
N PRO A 41 -23.72 8.98 -9.02
CA PRO A 41 -23.75 9.24 -10.48
C PRO A 41 -22.38 9.07 -11.17
N GLN A 42 -21.29 9.04 -10.41
CA GLN A 42 -19.94 8.77 -10.92
C GLN A 42 -19.64 7.26 -11.05
N GLN A 43 -20.44 6.39 -10.42
CA GLN A 43 -20.26 4.94 -10.50
C GLN A 43 -20.87 4.39 -11.79
N ARG A 44 -20.01 4.10 -12.77
CA ARG A 44 -20.42 3.49 -14.06
C ARG A 44 -20.83 2.02 -13.92
N ARG A 45 -20.39 1.33 -12.87
CA ARG A 45 -20.73 -0.06 -12.57
C ARG A 45 -20.94 -0.23 -11.06
N THR A 46 -22.02 -0.91 -10.68
CA THR A 46 -22.26 -1.32 -9.30
C THR A 46 -21.82 -2.77 -9.12
N SER A 47 -21.16 -3.04 -8.01
CA SER A 47 -20.81 -4.37 -7.56
C SER A 47 -20.85 -4.39 -6.03
N SER A 48 -20.85 -5.59 -5.46
CA SER A 48 -20.60 -5.83 -4.05
C SER A 48 -19.30 -6.60 -3.86
N LEU A 49 -18.80 -6.64 -2.63
CA LEU A 49 -17.78 -7.59 -2.22
C LEU A 49 -18.35 -9.01 -2.10
N ILE A 50 -17.45 -9.99 -2.06
CA ILE A 50 -17.76 -11.41 -1.82
C ILE A 50 -17.55 -11.66 -0.33
N LEU A 51 -18.49 -12.35 0.33
CA LEU A 51 -18.24 -12.87 1.68
C LEU A 51 -17.07 -13.84 1.61
N LEU A 52 -16.08 -13.69 2.49
CA LEU A 52 -14.91 -14.57 2.49
C LEU A 52 -15.37 -16.03 2.56
N PRO A 53 -15.00 -16.88 1.58
CA PRO A 53 -15.53 -18.24 1.50
C PRO A 53 -14.92 -19.19 2.55
N SER A 54 -13.85 -18.77 3.21
CA SER A 54 -13.24 -19.46 4.36
C SER A 54 -13.68 -18.82 5.66
N GLU A 55 -13.77 -19.61 6.73
CA GLU A 55 -13.97 -19.07 8.07
C GLU A 55 -12.81 -18.15 8.44
N ASP A 56 -13.15 -16.97 8.96
CA ASP A 56 -12.20 -16.05 9.57
C ASP A 56 -12.30 -16.20 11.09
N ALA A 57 -11.22 -16.66 11.70
CA ALA A 57 -11.14 -16.86 13.15
C ALA A 57 -11.19 -15.52 13.90
N GLU A 58 -10.65 -14.45 13.29
CA GLU A 58 -10.47 -13.14 13.93
C GLU A 58 -10.90 -12.02 12.97
N PRO A 59 -12.21 -11.92 12.66
CA PRO A 59 -12.71 -10.91 11.74
C PRO A 59 -12.46 -9.50 12.26
N ILE A 60 -11.86 -8.69 11.40
CA ILE A 60 -11.50 -7.30 11.72
C ILE A 60 -12.65 -6.39 11.36
N GLY A 61 -13.13 -5.63 12.34
CA GLY A 61 -14.15 -4.62 12.13
C GLY A 61 -14.85 -4.24 13.42
N ARG A 62 -15.56 -3.11 13.37
CA ARG A 62 -16.41 -2.69 14.49
C ARG A 62 -17.61 -3.63 14.62
N SER A 63 -17.79 -4.17 15.82
CA SER A 63 -19.05 -4.79 16.22
C SER A 63 -20.09 -3.73 16.56
N TYR A 64 -21.36 -4.02 16.30
CA TYR A 64 -22.48 -3.14 16.64
C TYR A 64 -23.37 -3.81 17.67
N SER A 65 -23.84 -3.05 18.66
CA SER A 65 -24.88 -3.52 19.55
C SER A 65 -26.22 -3.63 18.82
N ASN A 66 -27.18 -4.38 19.37
CA ASN A 66 -28.53 -4.46 18.82
C ASN A 66 -29.21 -3.08 18.72
N GLU A 67 -28.93 -2.18 19.67
CA GLU A 67 -29.44 -0.81 19.66
C GLU A 67 -28.82 0.01 18.51
N GLU A 68 -27.51 -0.10 18.31
CA GLU A 68 -26.81 0.58 17.21
C GLU A 68 -27.29 0.07 15.85
N LEU A 69 -27.51 -1.25 15.72
CA LEU A 69 -28.09 -1.83 14.52
C LEU A 69 -29.47 -1.25 14.25
N GLN A 70 -30.37 -1.22 15.24
CA GLN A 70 -31.71 -0.65 15.07
C GLN A 70 -31.63 0.83 14.64
N GLN A 71 -30.73 1.61 15.22
CA GLN A 71 -30.49 2.99 14.83
C GLN A 71 -30.01 3.12 13.37
N LEU A 72 -29.14 2.22 12.90
CA LEU A 72 -28.68 2.20 11.51
C LEU A 72 -29.86 1.91 10.54
N HIS A 73 -30.69 0.91 10.84
CA HIS A 73 -31.88 0.60 10.03
C HIS A 73 -32.83 1.81 9.98
N GLU A 74 -33.05 2.48 11.10
CA GLU A 74 -33.92 3.66 11.16
C GLU A 74 -33.37 4.83 10.33
N GLN A 75 -32.07 5.13 10.46
CA GLN A 75 -31.41 6.17 9.67
C GLN A 75 -31.49 5.89 8.16
N ILE A 76 -31.31 4.63 7.75
CA ILE A 76 -31.45 4.24 6.35
C ILE A 76 -32.89 4.48 5.85
N ARG A 77 -33.90 4.05 6.62
CA ARG A 77 -35.32 4.27 6.27
C ARG A 77 -35.68 5.74 6.15
N GLU A 78 -35.23 6.56 7.10
CA GLU A 78 -35.43 8.01 7.08
C GLU A 78 -34.82 8.64 5.83
N LYS A 79 -33.56 8.30 5.52
CA LYS A 79 -32.84 8.84 4.36
C LYS A 79 -33.40 8.36 3.03
N GLN A 80 -33.92 7.13 2.96
CA GLN A 80 -34.67 6.64 1.80
C GLN A 80 -35.97 7.41 1.57
N SER A 81 -36.70 7.71 2.64
CA SER A 81 -37.91 8.55 2.60
C SER A 81 -37.59 9.97 2.12
N GLU A 82 -36.53 10.58 2.64
CA GLU A 82 -36.05 11.91 2.23
C GLU A 82 -35.67 11.93 0.74
N LEU A 83 -34.99 10.88 0.26
CA LEU A 83 -34.63 10.73 -1.15
C LEU A 83 -35.86 10.54 -2.05
N ALA A 84 -36.88 9.82 -1.58
CA ALA A 84 -38.13 9.62 -2.30
C ALA A 84 -38.93 10.93 -2.42
N GLN A 85 -39.05 11.69 -1.33
CA GLN A 85 -39.70 13.01 -1.33
C GLN A 85 -39.00 13.99 -2.28
N LEU A 86 -37.66 14.00 -2.27
CA LEU A 86 -36.86 14.83 -3.18
C LEU A 86 -37.08 14.45 -4.65
N ARG A 87 -37.26 13.16 -4.96
CA ARG A 87 -37.59 12.69 -6.32
C ARG A 87 -39.00 13.09 -6.75
N ARG A 88 -39.96 13.18 -5.82
CA ARG A 88 -41.33 13.64 -6.07
C ARG A 88 -41.45 15.16 -6.16
N GLY A 89 -40.39 15.91 -5.89
CA GLY A 89 -40.41 17.38 -5.89
C GLY A 89 -41.14 17.99 -4.68
N GLU A 90 -41.44 17.18 -3.65
CA GLU A 90 -42.19 17.58 -2.46
C GLU A 90 -41.34 18.41 -1.48
N THR A 91 -40.02 18.27 -1.56
CA THR A 91 -39.06 19.07 -0.79
C THR A 91 -38.36 20.08 -1.70
N SER A 92 -38.65 21.36 -1.47
CA SER A 92 -37.78 22.43 -1.96
C SER A 92 -36.41 22.28 -1.29
N ALA A 93 -35.31 22.61 -1.97
CA ALA A 93 -33.96 22.68 -1.37
C ALA A 93 -33.83 23.77 -0.28
N SER A 94 -34.96 24.23 0.28
CA SER A 94 -35.21 25.47 1.01
C SER A 94 -34.71 25.48 2.46
N GLY A 95 -34.12 24.39 2.96
CA GLY A 95 -33.55 24.36 4.32
C GLY A 95 -32.10 24.84 4.43
N ARG A 96 -31.34 24.92 3.32
CA ARG A 96 -29.94 25.38 3.31
C ARG A 96 -29.67 26.28 2.10
N PRO A 97 -29.40 27.59 2.28
CA PRO A 97 -29.14 28.48 1.15
C PRO A 97 -27.95 27.99 0.30
N GLY A 98 -28.15 27.86 -1.01
CA GLY A 98 -27.11 27.56 -2.00
C GLY A 98 -26.90 26.09 -2.38
N VAL A 99 -27.74 25.14 -1.93
CA VAL A 99 -27.61 23.71 -2.31
C VAL A 99 -28.65 23.35 -3.38
N THR A 100 -28.22 22.79 -4.51
CA THR A 100 -29.17 22.36 -5.57
C THR A 100 -29.85 21.03 -5.23
N PRO A 101 -31.06 20.74 -5.75
CA PRO A 101 -31.70 19.43 -5.58
C PRO A 101 -30.82 18.26 -6.04
N GLN A 102 -30.03 18.47 -7.09
CA GLN A 102 -29.07 17.48 -7.59
C GLN A 102 -27.94 17.22 -6.57
N GLN A 103 -27.39 18.27 -5.95
CA GLN A 103 -26.39 18.12 -4.88
C GLN A 103 -26.96 17.40 -3.65
N MET A 104 -28.22 17.68 -3.29
CA MET A 104 -28.90 17.00 -2.20
C MET A 104 -29.10 15.50 -2.49
N ARG A 105 -29.52 15.17 -3.72
CA ARG A 105 -29.64 13.77 -4.18
C ARG A 105 -28.32 13.01 -4.07
N ILE A 106 -27.23 13.63 -4.51
CA ILE A 106 -25.88 13.05 -4.43
C ILE A 106 -25.48 12.82 -2.97
N ARG A 107 -25.71 13.80 -2.10
CA ARG A 107 -25.42 13.67 -0.67
C ARG A 107 -26.18 12.50 -0.04
N LEU A 108 -27.50 12.44 -0.21
CA LEU A 108 -28.34 11.38 0.36
C LEU A 108 -27.94 10.00 -0.16
N THR A 109 -27.61 9.90 -1.45
CA THR A 109 -27.14 8.64 -2.05
C THR A 109 -25.82 8.18 -1.42
N ASN A 110 -24.90 9.13 -1.17
CA ASN A 110 -23.63 8.84 -0.50
C ASN A 110 -23.84 8.41 0.96
N GLU A 111 -24.68 9.13 1.72
CA GLU A 111 -25.00 8.80 3.11
C GLU A 111 -25.65 7.40 3.22
N LEU A 112 -26.58 7.07 2.31
CA LEU A 112 -27.16 5.73 2.22
C LEU A 112 -26.12 4.68 1.88
N GLY A 113 -25.17 4.97 0.99
CA GLY A 113 -24.06 4.08 0.67
C GLY A 113 -23.18 3.77 1.87
N ASP A 114 -22.84 4.79 2.67
CA ASP A 114 -22.02 4.66 3.87
C ASP A 114 -22.76 3.88 4.97
N LEU A 115 -24.05 4.17 5.20
CA LEU A 115 -24.87 3.43 6.18
C LEU A 115 -25.10 1.97 5.76
N SER A 116 -25.38 1.74 4.48
CA SER A 116 -25.55 0.40 3.90
C SER A 116 -24.27 -0.43 4.06
N ALA A 117 -23.09 0.17 3.83
CA ALA A 117 -21.82 -0.50 4.04
C ALA A 117 -21.59 -0.89 5.51
N LYS A 118 -21.90 0.02 6.46
CA LYS A 118 -21.82 -0.27 7.91
C LYS A 118 -22.73 -1.42 8.34
N LEU A 119 -23.91 -1.56 7.73
CA LEU A 119 -24.79 -2.68 8.02
C LEU A 119 -24.30 -3.97 7.34
N GLY A 120 -23.81 -3.87 6.10
CA GLY A 120 -23.34 -5.02 5.33
C GLY A 120 -22.09 -5.70 5.91
N VAL A 121 -21.29 -5.00 6.72
CA VAL A 121 -20.08 -5.59 7.33
C VAL A 121 -20.35 -6.54 8.48
N VAL A 122 -21.56 -6.57 9.04
CA VAL A 122 -21.87 -7.39 10.20
C VAL A 122 -22.95 -8.42 9.91
N ASP A 123 -23.02 -9.45 10.75
CA ASP A 123 -24.16 -10.35 10.78
C ASP A 123 -25.34 -9.73 11.55
N LYS A 124 -26.44 -10.48 11.63
CA LYS A 124 -27.66 -10.09 12.34
C LYS A 124 -27.47 -9.84 13.84
N ASN A 125 -26.38 -10.33 14.43
CA ASN A 125 -26.04 -10.14 15.84
C ASN A 125 -25.02 -9.00 16.02
N GLY A 126 -24.65 -8.31 14.94
CA GLY A 126 -23.67 -7.22 14.97
C GLY A 126 -22.23 -7.68 15.03
N LYS A 127 -21.94 -8.95 14.77
CA LYS A 127 -20.57 -9.48 14.70
C LYS A 127 -19.97 -9.21 13.31
N PRO A 128 -18.71 -8.75 13.19
CA PRO A 128 -18.07 -8.49 11.90
C PRO A 128 -17.95 -9.74 11.03
N ARG A 129 -18.10 -9.51 9.73
CA ARG A 129 -17.90 -10.46 8.64
C ARG A 129 -16.74 -10.00 7.78
N SER A 130 -15.97 -10.97 7.31
CA SER A 130 -14.85 -10.71 6.42
C SER A 130 -15.29 -10.80 4.98
N TYR A 131 -14.91 -9.81 4.19
CA TYR A 131 -15.25 -9.70 2.78
C TYR A 131 -13.97 -9.59 1.96
N CYS A 132 -13.99 -10.09 0.73
CA CYS A 132 -12.90 -9.95 -0.22
C CYS A 132 -13.35 -9.35 -1.54
N MET A 133 -12.43 -8.63 -2.19
CA MET A 133 -12.53 -8.39 -3.63
C MET A 133 -12.19 -9.68 -4.36
N GLY A 134 -12.80 -9.90 -5.51
CA GLY A 134 -12.54 -11.12 -6.27
C GLY A 134 -13.13 -11.07 -7.67
N VAL A 135 -12.85 -12.13 -8.42
CA VAL A 135 -13.41 -12.32 -9.76
C VAL A 135 -14.00 -13.71 -9.83
N GLN A 136 -15.27 -13.82 -10.20
CA GLN A 136 -15.95 -15.09 -10.43
C GLN A 136 -16.41 -15.17 -11.89
N ASP A 137 -16.71 -16.38 -12.35
CA ASP A 137 -17.31 -16.59 -13.66
C ASP A 137 -18.74 -16.04 -13.68
N ARG A 138 -19.19 -15.55 -14.83
CA ARG A 138 -20.59 -15.17 -15.03
C ARG A 138 -21.45 -16.41 -15.20
N GLU A 139 -22.73 -16.31 -14.83
CA GLU A 139 -23.73 -17.36 -15.13
C GLU A 139 -23.82 -17.66 -16.63
N LYS A 140 -23.70 -16.62 -17.46
CA LYS A 140 -23.63 -16.73 -18.93
C LYS A 140 -22.23 -16.33 -19.38
N VAL A 141 -21.42 -17.34 -19.69
CA VAL A 141 -20.13 -17.18 -20.36
C VAL A 141 -20.33 -17.12 -21.87
N GLY A 142 -19.42 -16.46 -22.59
CA GLY A 142 -19.58 -16.30 -24.02
C GLY A 142 -18.38 -15.73 -24.73
N ASP A 143 -18.44 -15.87 -26.04
CA ASP A 143 -17.44 -15.40 -26.99
C ASP A 143 -17.58 -13.90 -27.24
N ALA A 144 -16.44 -13.21 -27.39
CA ALA A 144 -16.43 -11.77 -27.62
C ALA A 144 -16.92 -11.44 -29.03
N VAL A 145 -17.61 -10.31 -29.17
CA VAL A 145 -17.95 -9.75 -30.49
C VAL A 145 -16.73 -8.99 -31.00
N LEU A 146 -16.20 -9.40 -32.15
CA LEU A 146 -15.13 -8.65 -32.81
C LEU A 146 -15.70 -7.33 -33.32
N LEU A 147 -15.01 -6.23 -33.04
CA LEU A 147 -15.34 -4.92 -33.58
C LEU A 147 -14.32 -4.61 -34.66
N VAL A 148 -14.76 -4.26 -35.87
CA VAL A 148 -13.84 -3.91 -36.96
C VAL A 148 -13.05 -2.68 -36.52
N ARG A 149 -11.72 -2.81 -36.50
CA ARG A 149 -10.76 -1.82 -35.97
C ARG A 149 -10.96 -1.40 -34.50
N GLY A 150 -11.89 -2.01 -33.77
CA GLY A 150 -12.28 -1.61 -32.42
C GLY A 150 -13.47 -0.65 -32.37
N GLU A 151 -14.11 -0.33 -33.50
CA GLU A 151 -15.24 0.60 -33.56
C GLU A 151 -16.52 -0.05 -33.02
N ILE A 152 -17.12 0.58 -32.00
CA ILE A 152 -18.29 0.03 -31.29
C ILE A 152 -19.48 -0.16 -32.25
N ASP A 153 -19.58 0.68 -33.27
CA ASP A 153 -20.68 0.70 -34.24
C ASP A 153 -20.44 -0.26 -35.43
N GLU A 154 -19.29 -0.93 -35.49
CA GLU A 154 -18.95 -1.91 -36.54
C GLU A 154 -18.74 -3.34 -35.98
N PRO A 155 -19.79 -3.97 -35.40
CA PRO A 155 -19.69 -5.34 -34.94
C PRO A 155 -19.59 -6.32 -36.11
N ALA A 156 -18.68 -7.29 -36.00
CA ALA A 156 -18.52 -8.41 -36.92
C ALA A 156 -18.91 -9.74 -36.23
N GLY A 157 -18.24 -10.84 -36.59
CA GLY A 157 -18.48 -12.15 -36.02
C GLY A 157 -18.07 -12.28 -34.55
N ARG A 158 -18.60 -13.32 -33.89
CA ARG A 158 -18.11 -13.73 -32.56
C ARG A 158 -16.84 -14.54 -32.70
N ILE A 159 -15.86 -14.25 -31.85
CA ILE A 159 -14.58 -14.94 -31.79
C ILE A 159 -14.57 -15.88 -30.60
N LYS A 160 -14.35 -17.16 -30.89
CA LYS A 160 -14.19 -18.19 -29.86
C LYS A 160 -13.08 -17.79 -28.90
N ARG A 161 -13.32 -18.02 -27.61
CA ARG A 161 -12.28 -17.86 -26.59
C ARG A 161 -11.12 -18.79 -26.88
N ASP A 162 -9.93 -18.21 -26.92
CA ASP A 162 -8.69 -18.89 -27.29
C ASP A 162 -7.47 -18.13 -26.75
N LEU A 163 -6.30 -18.75 -26.86
CA LEU A 163 -4.99 -18.17 -26.57
C LEU A 163 -4.42 -17.47 -27.81
N PRO A 164 -3.41 -16.58 -27.66
CA PRO A 164 -2.71 -16.03 -28.81
C PRO A 164 -2.06 -17.13 -29.64
N THR A 165 -2.51 -17.26 -30.88
CA THR A 165 -2.11 -18.36 -31.77
C THR A 165 -0.61 -18.44 -32.04
N VAL A 166 0.13 -17.33 -31.99
CA VAL A 166 1.60 -17.33 -32.14
C VAL A 166 2.33 -17.92 -30.92
N LEU A 167 1.65 -18.04 -29.78
CA LEU A 167 2.21 -18.55 -28.53
C LEU A 167 1.68 -19.93 -28.14
N SER A 168 0.76 -20.51 -28.92
CA SER A 168 0.09 -21.76 -28.58
C SER A 168 0.02 -22.73 -29.76
N ASP A 169 0.56 -23.93 -29.58
CA ASP A 169 0.56 -24.99 -30.59
C ASP A 169 -0.69 -25.90 -30.51
N GLY A 170 -1.52 -25.76 -29.48
CA GLY A 170 -2.65 -26.63 -29.20
C GLY A 170 -3.96 -25.88 -28.94
N PRO A 171 -5.12 -26.55 -29.06
CA PRO A 171 -6.41 -25.91 -28.89
C PRO A 171 -6.64 -25.51 -27.42
N PHE A 172 -7.01 -24.25 -27.18
CA PHE A 172 -7.50 -23.83 -25.88
C PHE A 172 -8.90 -24.39 -25.63
N GLN A 173 -9.06 -25.18 -24.57
CA GLN A 173 -10.32 -25.83 -24.23
C GLN A 173 -10.77 -25.40 -22.83
N PRO A 174 -11.45 -24.25 -22.70
CA PRO A 174 -12.01 -23.84 -21.43
C PRO A 174 -13.10 -24.82 -20.99
N LYS A 175 -13.15 -25.16 -19.70
CA LYS A 175 -14.22 -26.02 -19.18
C LYS A 175 -15.60 -25.45 -19.54
N GLN A 176 -16.54 -26.34 -19.91
CA GLN A 176 -17.90 -25.92 -20.24
C GLN A 176 -18.54 -25.15 -19.07
N GLY A 177 -19.13 -23.99 -19.38
CA GLY A 177 -19.72 -23.09 -18.39
C GLY A 177 -18.71 -22.25 -17.59
N ALA A 178 -17.41 -22.43 -17.78
CA ALA A 178 -16.37 -21.61 -17.15
C ALA A 178 -15.91 -20.48 -18.07
N SER A 179 -15.26 -19.46 -17.50
CA SER A 179 -14.72 -18.33 -18.26
C SER A 179 -13.53 -18.71 -19.15
N GLY A 180 -12.75 -19.72 -18.76
CA GLY A 180 -11.44 -20.03 -19.33
C GLY A 180 -10.28 -19.41 -18.53
N ARG A 181 -10.55 -18.60 -17.50
CA ARG A 181 -9.49 -17.88 -16.78
C ARG A 181 -8.55 -18.82 -16.02
N LEU A 182 -9.05 -19.95 -15.52
CA LEU A 182 -8.23 -20.95 -14.84
C LEU A 182 -7.32 -21.67 -15.83
N GLU A 183 -7.82 -22.02 -17.00
CA GLU A 183 -7.08 -22.66 -18.08
C GLU A 183 -6.00 -21.71 -18.62
N LEU A 184 -6.33 -20.43 -18.79
CA LEU A 184 -5.36 -19.39 -19.13
C LEU A 184 -4.25 -19.29 -18.07
N ALA A 185 -4.61 -19.28 -16.79
CA ALA A 185 -3.62 -19.21 -15.71
C ALA A 185 -2.71 -20.45 -15.67
N ARG A 186 -3.27 -21.64 -15.92
CA ARG A 186 -2.50 -22.90 -16.03
C ARG A 186 -1.59 -22.92 -17.24
N TRP A 187 -2.01 -22.35 -18.36
CA TRP A 187 -1.18 -22.21 -19.56
C TRP A 187 -0.01 -21.23 -19.33
N ILE A 188 -0.27 -20.09 -18.69
CA ILE A 188 0.78 -19.12 -18.34
C ILE A 188 1.81 -19.76 -17.38
N GLY A 189 1.34 -20.45 -16.33
CA GLY A 189 2.18 -21.11 -15.33
C GLY A 189 2.47 -22.59 -15.63
N SER A 190 2.46 -22.98 -16.91
CA SER A 190 2.77 -24.36 -17.32
C SER A 190 4.28 -24.62 -17.27
N ASP A 191 4.66 -25.85 -16.93
CA ASP A 191 6.06 -26.31 -17.02
C ASP A 191 6.58 -26.31 -18.46
N ASP A 192 5.68 -26.41 -19.45
CA ASP A 192 6.02 -26.30 -20.88
C ASP A 192 6.23 -24.84 -21.33
N ASN A 193 5.83 -23.86 -20.52
CA ASN A 193 6.00 -22.44 -20.82
C ASN A 193 7.32 -21.92 -20.25
N THR A 194 8.38 -22.04 -21.05
CA THR A 194 9.73 -21.62 -20.66
C THR A 194 9.84 -20.10 -20.42
N LEU A 195 9.00 -19.28 -21.06
CA LEU A 195 9.07 -17.82 -20.92
C LEU A 195 8.68 -17.38 -19.50
N ALA A 196 7.62 -17.96 -18.93
CA ALA A 196 7.19 -17.61 -17.58
C ALA A 196 8.28 -17.91 -16.54
N ALA A 197 8.93 -19.07 -16.65
CA ALA A 197 10.04 -19.45 -15.78
C ALA A 197 11.24 -18.50 -15.92
N ARG A 198 11.67 -18.19 -17.16
CA ARG A 198 12.77 -17.25 -17.44
C ARG A 198 12.49 -15.85 -16.87
N VAL A 199 11.28 -15.31 -17.08
CA VAL A 199 10.89 -14.00 -16.57
C VAL A 199 10.91 -13.99 -15.04
N MET A 200 10.35 -15.02 -14.40
CA MET A 200 10.29 -15.09 -12.94
C MET A 200 11.69 -15.22 -12.32
N VAL A 201 12.54 -16.10 -12.85
CA VAL A 201 13.93 -16.26 -12.40
C VAL A 201 14.71 -14.96 -12.56
N ASN A 202 14.56 -14.26 -13.68
CA ASN A 202 15.24 -12.98 -13.89
C ASN A 202 14.79 -11.91 -12.89
N ARG A 203 13.50 -11.89 -12.49
CA ARG A 203 12.99 -11.00 -11.45
C ARG A 203 13.56 -11.34 -10.07
N ILE A 204 13.62 -12.63 -9.72
CA ILE A 204 14.26 -13.10 -8.48
C ILE A 204 15.73 -12.69 -8.49
N TRP A 205 16.44 -12.94 -9.59
CA TRP A 205 17.83 -12.55 -9.79
C TRP A 205 18.01 -11.03 -9.62
N HIS A 206 17.19 -10.22 -10.28
CA HIS A 206 17.20 -8.76 -10.15
C HIS A 206 17.03 -8.32 -8.70
N HIS A 207 16.12 -8.92 -7.94
CA HIS A 207 15.95 -8.58 -6.52
C HIS A 207 17.12 -9.00 -5.64
N VAL A 208 17.80 -10.12 -5.96
CA VAL A 208 18.96 -10.62 -5.20
C VAL A 208 20.25 -9.87 -5.55
N PHE A 209 20.52 -9.66 -6.84
CA PHE A 209 21.77 -9.10 -7.37
C PHE A 209 21.67 -7.63 -7.83
N GLY A 210 20.51 -6.99 -7.68
CA GLY A 210 20.29 -5.58 -8.06
C GLY A 210 20.01 -5.34 -9.55
N GLN A 211 20.52 -6.19 -10.43
CA GLN A 211 20.30 -6.12 -11.88
C GLN A 211 19.94 -7.51 -12.42
N GLY A 212 18.94 -7.57 -13.32
CA GLY A 212 18.55 -8.83 -13.97
C GLY A 212 19.61 -9.31 -14.95
N ILE A 213 19.67 -10.63 -15.20
CA ILE A 213 20.42 -11.23 -16.31
C ILE A 213 19.95 -10.62 -17.63
N VAL A 214 18.63 -10.43 -17.76
CA VAL A 214 17.99 -9.55 -18.74
C VAL A 214 17.71 -8.21 -18.05
N PRO A 215 18.43 -7.13 -18.40
CA PRO A 215 18.28 -5.84 -17.72
C PRO A 215 16.86 -5.24 -17.87
N THR A 216 16.21 -5.49 -19.01
CA THR A 216 14.82 -5.09 -19.28
C THR A 216 13.85 -6.09 -18.63
N THR A 217 13.64 -5.93 -17.31
CA THR A 217 12.82 -6.86 -16.50
C THR A 217 11.35 -6.99 -16.95
N GLU A 218 10.87 -6.05 -17.76
CA GLU A 218 9.52 -6.01 -18.34
C GLU A 218 9.45 -6.36 -19.83
N ASP A 219 10.60 -6.43 -20.53
CA ASP A 219 10.66 -6.68 -21.97
C ASP A 219 11.71 -7.74 -22.31
N PHE A 220 11.23 -8.96 -22.57
CA PHE A 220 12.00 -10.11 -23.05
C PHE A 220 11.92 -10.26 -24.58
N GLY A 221 11.25 -9.32 -25.26
CA GLY A 221 11.08 -9.30 -26.71
C GLY A 221 12.30 -8.72 -27.43
N MET A 222 12.18 -8.60 -28.75
CA MET A 222 13.25 -8.11 -29.65
C MET A 222 13.63 -6.63 -29.42
N THR A 223 12.75 -5.86 -28.79
CA THR A 223 12.99 -4.46 -28.38
C THR A 223 13.70 -4.34 -27.04
N GLY A 224 13.76 -5.43 -26.27
CA GLY A 224 14.48 -5.52 -25.01
C GLY A 224 15.97 -5.78 -25.18
N ILE A 225 16.68 -5.90 -24.06
CA ILE A 225 18.12 -6.19 -24.03
C ILE A 225 18.35 -7.69 -23.89
N ALA A 226 19.20 -8.28 -24.73
CA ALA A 226 19.56 -9.69 -24.65
C ALA A 226 20.18 -10.06 -23.27
N PRO A 227 20.00 -11.31 -22.78
CA PRO A 227 20.57 -11.75 -21.51
C PRO A 227 22.10 -11.66 -21.51
N SER A 228 22.70 -11.30 -20.36
CA SER A 228 24.15 -11.34 -20.18
C SER A 228 24.70 -12.77 -20.16
N HIS A 229 23.94 -13.71 -19.59
CA HIS A 229 24.31 -15.11 -19.45
C HIS A 229 23.11 -16.00 -19.83
N PRO A 230 22.87 -16.26 -21.13
CA PRO A 230 21.70 -17.01 -21.59
C PRO A 230 21.65 -18.43 -21.04
N GLU A 231 22.78 -19.14 -21.00
CA GLU A 231 22.83 -20.52 -20.50
C GLU A 231 22.55 -20.59 -19.00
N LEU A 232 22.99 -19.59 -18.23
CA LEU A 232 22.69 -19.50 -16.81
C LEU A 232 21.20 -19.24 -16.58
N LEU A 233 20.60 -18.33 -17.35
CA LEU A 233 19.16 -18.05 -17.27
C LEU A 233 18.34 -19.33 -17.54
N ASP A 234 18.74 -20.10 -18.55
CA ASP A 234 18.08 -21.35 -18.90
C ASP A 234 18.26 -22.42 -17.83
N HIS A 235 19.47 -22.58 -17.31
CA HIS A 235 19.74 -23.50 -16.20
C HIS A 235 18.87 -23.17 -14.98
N LEU A 236 18.84 -21.91 -14.57
CA LEU A 236 18.04 -21.47 -13.43
C LEU A 236 16.54 -21.60 -13.68
N ALA A 237 16.06 -21.35 -14.90
CA ALA A 237 14.65 -21.55 -15.26
C ALA A 237 14.24 -23.03 -15.16
N ILE A 238 15.09 -23.95 -15.62
CA ILE A 238 14.86 -25.40 -15.48
C ILE A 238 14.83 -25.80 -14.00
N GLU A 239 15.82 -25.37 -13.21
CA GLU A 239 15.87 -25.62 -11.77
C GLU A 239 14.65 -25.04 -11.03
N PHE A 240 14.17 -23.87 -11.46
CA PHE A 240 12.98 -23.25 -10.88
C PHE A 240 11.75 -24.15 -11.05
N VAL A 241 11.51 -24.63 -12.26
CA VAL A 241 10.40 -25.55 -12.57
C VAL A 241 10.57 -26.87 -11.80
N GLN A 242 11.76 -27.48 -11.82
CA GLN A 242 12.06 -28.72 -11.10
C GLN A 242 11.91 -28.60 -9.58
N SER A 243 12.11 -27.39 -9.03
CA SER A 243 11.88 -27.09 -7.62
C SER A 243 10.41 -26.82 -7.27
N ASN A 244 9.47 -27.16 -8.17
CA ASN A 244 8.05 -26.82 -8.08
C ASN A 244 7.81 -25.32 -7.94
N TRP A 245 8.50 -24.51 -8.75
CA TRP A 245 8.35 -23.05 -8.78
C TRP A 245 8.65 -22.38 -7.42
N SER A 246 9.52 -22.98 -6.60
CA SER A 246 9.84 -22.49 -5.26
C SER A 246 10.78 -21.27 -5.30
N ILE A 247 10.20 -20.10 -5.08
CA ILE A 247 10.95 -18.83 -4.95
C ILE A 247 12.01 -18.94 -3.84
N LYS A 248 11.68 -19.58 -2.71
CA LYS A 248 12.60 -19.73 -1.57
C LYS A 248 13.80 -20.60 -1.92
N THR A 249 13.58 -21.70 -2.65
CA THR A 249 14.67 -22.58 -3.10
C THR A 249 15.61 -21.81 -4.03
N MET A 250 15.04 -21.06 -4.97
CA MET A 250 15.80 -20.26 -5.93
C MET A 250 16.65 -19.18 -5.25
N ILE A 251 16.05 -18.40 -4.35
CA ILE A 251 16.78 -17.41 -3.54
C ILE A 251 17.91 -18.09 -2.74
N GLY A 252 17.63 -19.23 -2.09
CA GLY A 252 18.63 -19.97 -1.32
C GLY A 252 19.78 -20.50 -2.18
N GLN A 253 19.52 -20.96 -3.41
CA GLN A 253 20.57 -21.34 -4.36
C GLN A 253 21.43 -20.13 -4.75
N MET A 254 20.81 -19.00 -5.13
CA MET A 254 21.51 -17.76 -5.49
C MET A 254 22.38 -17.24 -4.34
N MET A 255 21.86 -17.16 -3.12
CA MET A 255 22.59 -16.64 -1.95
C MET A 255 23.78 -17.51 -1.52
N ARG A 256 23.76 -18.81 -1.83
CA ARG A 256 24.87 -19.72 -1.55
C ARG A 256 25.93 -19.73 -2.66
N SER A 257 25.65 -19.09 -3.79
CA SER A 257 26.59 -19.01 -4.91
C SER A 257 27.88 -18.28 -4.52
N ARG A 258 28.94 -18.49 -5.31
CA ARG A 258 30.14 -17.65 -5.20
C ARG A 258 29.80 -16.20 -5.57
N ALA A 259 29.01 -15.99 -6.63
CA ALA A 259 28.65 -14.68 -7.15
C ALA A 259 28.03 -13.77 -6.07
N TYR A 260 27.10 -14.30 -5.27
CA TYR A 260 26.47 -13.54 -4.18
C TYR A 260 27.43 -13.20 -3.04
N ARG A 261 28.49 -14.00 -2.84
CA ARG A 261 29.47 -13.85 -1.76
C ARG A 261 30.71 -13.05 -2.18
N MET A 262 30.71 -12.47 -3.37
CA MET A 262 31.82 -11.63 -3.84
C MET A 262 31.80 -10.28 -3.12
N GLU A 263 32.97 -9.69 -2.96
CA GLU A 263 33.08 -8.31 -2.45
C GLU A 263 32.67 -7.31 -3.54
N SER A 264 32.26 -6.10 -3.14
CA SER A 264 31.93 -5.00 -4.06
C SER A 264 33.15 -4.15 -4.46
N ARG A 265 34.37 -4.64 -4.15
CA ARG A 265 35.65 -3.92 -4.33
C ARG A 265 35.86 -3.49 -5.78
N PHE A 266 36.26 -2.24 -5.95
CA PHE A 266 36.58 -1.68 -7.25
C PHE A 266 37.95 -2.18 -7.75
N ASP A 267 38.00 -2.56 -9.02
CA ASP A 267 39.22 -2.87 -9.77
C ASP A 267 39.18 -2.13 -11.10
N VAL A 268 40.26 -1.43 -11.44
CA VAL A 268 40.31 -0.54 -12.61
C VAL A 268 40.21 -1.35 -13.91
N ALA A 269 40.98 -2.43 -14.04
CA ALA A 269 41.02 -3.23 -15.27
C ALA A 269 39.69 -3.91 -15.54
N SER A 270 39.05 -4.45 -14.50
CA SER A 270 37.73 -5.07 -14.61
C SER A 270 36.64 -4.05 -14.93
N HIS A 271 36.70 -2.84 -14.35
CA HIS A 271 35.77 -1.76 -14.67
C HIS A 271 35.94 -1.25 -16.10
N GLU A 272 37.15 -1.15 -16.62
CA GLU A 272 37.37 -0.77 -18.02
C GLU A 272 36.80 -1.81 -19.01
N ALA A 273 36.87 -3.10 -18.65
CA ALA A 273 36.33 -4.19 -19.46
C ALA A 273 34.80 -4.34 -19.36
N ASP A 274 34.23 -4.12 -18.17
CA ASP A 274 32.79 -4.23 -17.90
C ASP A 274 32.35 -3.15 -16.90
N PRO A 275 32.14 -1.90 -17.38
CA PRO A 275 31.81 -0.76 -16.52
C PRO A 275 30.52 -0.94 -15.73
N ASP A 276 29.53 -1.60 -16.34
CA ASP A 276 28.20 -1.83 -15.80
C ASP A 276 28.15 -3.06 -14.87
N ASN A 277 29.27 -3.78 -14.69
CA ASN A 277 29.34 -5.03 -13.94
C ASN A 277 28.31 -6.09 -14.43
N ARG A 278 28.02 -6.08 -15.73
CA ARG A 278 27.06 -7.00 -16.38
C ARG A 278 27.52 -8.46 -16.32
N LEU A 279 28.84 -8.68 -16.27
CA LEU A 279 29.50 -9.98 -16.15
C LEU A 279 29.78 -10.37 -14.69
N LEU A 280 29.37 -9.54 -13.73
CA LEU A 280 29.41 -9.82 -12.29
C LEU A 280 30.79 -10.17 -11.77
N TRP A 281 31.79 -9.38 -12.16
CA TRP A 281 33.16 -9.48 -11.65
C TRP A 281 33.30 -8.99 -10.20
N ARG A 282 32.25 -8.36 -9.66
CA ARG A 282 32.08 -8.01 -8.23
C ARG A 282 30.62 -8.04 -7.80
N SER A 283 30.34 -7.93 -6.50
CA SER A 283 28.98 -7.69 -6.01
C SER A 283 28.47 -6.31 -6.46
N ASN A 284 27.21 -6.26 -6.86
CA ASN A 284 26.53 -5.01 -7.18
C ASN A 284 26.13 -4.29 -5.89
N VAL A 285 26.62 -3.07 -5.73
CA VAL A 285 26.15 -2.19 -4.67
C VAL A 285 24.69 -1.85 -4.94
N LYS A 286 23.81 -2.35 -4.08
CA LYS A 286 22.36 -2.22 -4.25
C LYS A 286 21.82 -1.22 -3.24
N ARG A 287 21.08 -0.22 -3.72
CA ARG A 287 20.39 0.69 -2.82
C ARG A 287 19.25 -0.02 -2.09
N LEU A 288 19.10 0.25 -0.79
CA LEU A 288 17.93 -0.18 -0.03
C LEU A 288 16.66 0.49 -0.57
N THR A 289 15.58 -0.29 -0.69
CA THR A 289 14.27 0.29 -0.99
C THR A 289 13.75 1.05 0.23
N ALA A 290 12.79 1.96 0.02
CA ALA A 290 12.20 2.75 1.10
C ALA A 290 11.71 1.90 2.30
N GLU A 291 11.07 0.78 1.99
CA GLU A 291 10.56 -0.18 2.99
C GLU A 291 11.70 -0.82 3.78
N SER A 292 12.75 -1.29 3.07
CA SER A 292 13.92 -1.91 3.71
C SER A 292 14.69 -0.91 4.56
N LEU A 293 14.81 0.34 4.11
CA LEU A 293 15.48 1.40 4.84
C LEU A 293 14.76 1.71 6.16
N ARG A 294 13.44 1.90 6.10
CA ARG A 294 12.60 2.13 7.28
C ARG A 294 12.65 0.95 8.25
N ASP A 295 12.48 -0.28 7.74
CA ASP A 295 12.49 -1.49 8.57
C ASP A 295 13.88 -1.74 9.18
N ALA A 296 14.96 -1.41 8.47
CA ALA A 296 16.33 -1.50 9.00
C ALA A 296 16.54 -0.52 10.15
N MET A 297 16.09 0.75 10.03
CA MET A 297 16.18 1.72 11.13
C MET A 297 15.43 1.25 12.37
N LEU A 298 14.20 0.75 12.21
CA LEU A 298 13.41 0.18 13.31
C LEU A 298 14.11 -1.03 13.95
N SER A 299 14.67 -1.92 13.14
CA SER A 299 15.37 -3.11 13.62
C SER A 299 16.63 -2.76 14.40
N ILE A 300 17.44 -1.83 13.90
CA ILE A 300 18.66 -1.35 14.54
C ILE A 300 18.33 -0.62 15.84
N ALA A 301 17.30 0.22 15.84
CA ALA A 301 16.82 0.90 17.04
C ALA A 301 16.22 -0.04 18.09
N GLY A 302 15.94 -1.30 17.74
CA GLY A 302 15.30 -2.28 18.63
C GLY A 302 13.80 -2.04 18.81
N GLU A 303 13.18 -1.30 17.90
CA GLU A 303 11.75 -0.96 17.94
C GLU A 303 10.90 -1.78 16.97
N LEU A 304 11.51 -2.56 16.06
CA LEU A 304 10.76 -3.34 15.07
C LEU A 304 9.90 -4.43 15.72
N GLU A 305 8.58 -4.27 15.59
CA GLU A 305 7.61 -5.31 15.90
C GLU A 305 7.61 -6.36 14.77
N THR A 306 8.00 -7.58 15.11
CA THR A 306 8.12 -8.69 14.14
C THR A 306 6.82 -9.47 13.97
N ASP A 307 5.92 -9.36 14.94
CA ASP A 307 4.60 -9.96 14.87
C ASP A 307 3.75 -9.30 13.79
N ARG A 308 2.99 -10.14 13.09
CA ARG A 308 2.07 -9.65 12.07
C ARG A 308 0.91 -8.93 12.78
N PRO A 309 0.63 -7.65 12.46
CA PRO A 309 -0.56 -7.01 12.97
C PRO A 309 -1.79 -7.72 12.40
N LEU A 310 -2.86 -7.78 13.20
CA LEU A 310 -4.10 -8.44 12.80
C LEU A 310 -4.61 -7.86 11.47
N GLY A 311 -4.61 -6.52 11.35
CA GLY A 311 -4.91 -5.82 10.10
C GLY A 311 -4.33 -4.41 10.05
N SER A 312 -4.67 -3.68 8.99
CA SER A 312 -4.25 -2.28 8.83
C SER A 312 -5.19 -1.34 9.58
N LYS A 313 -4.71 -0.13 9.92
CA LYS A 313 -5.56 0.96 10.44
C LYS A 313 -6.79 1.24 9.56
N VAL A 314 -6.67 1.02 8.25
CA VAL A 314 -7.79 1.16 7.30
C VAL A 314 -8.86 0.09 7.55
N ALA A 315 -8.46 -1.15 7.83
CA ALA A 315 -9.39 -2.22 8.19
C ALA A 315 -10.12 -1.92 9.51
N GLU A 316 -9.41 -1.41 10.51
CA GLU A 316 -9.99 -1.02 11.81
C GLU A 316 -11.00 0.13 11.69
N ALA A 317 -10.66 1.15 10.89
CA ALA A 317 -11.57 2.27 10.64
C ALA A 317 -12.85 1.88 9.90
N GLY A 318 -12.80 0.76 9.16
CA GLY A 318 -13.91 0.22 8.39
C GLY A 318 -14.26 1.08 7.17
N TYR A 319 -15.54 1.12 6.82
CA TYR A 319 -16.04 1.77 5.60
C TYR A 319 -16.25 3.27 5.84
N GLN A 320 -15.13 3.97 6.01
CA GLN A 320 -15.05 5.42 6.08
C GLN A 320 -14.31 5.94 4.86
N ARG A 321 -14.62 7.18 4.46
CA ARG A 321 -13.88 7.85 3.40
C ARG A 321 -12.46 8.13 3.86
N VAL A 322 -11.49 7.71 3.07
CA VAL A 322 -10.10 8.14 3.20
C VAL A 322 -9.92 9.40 2.38
N ARG A 323 -9.32 10.44 2.95
CA ARG A 323 -8.96 11.65 2.22
C ARG A 323 -7.56 12.08 2.63
N ASN A 324 -6.65 12.15 1.66
CA ASN A 324 -5.22 12.39 1.89
C ASN A 324 -4.68 11.36 2.89
N ASP A 325 -4.02 11.84 3.94
CA ASP A 325 -3.46 11.09 5.06
C ASP A 325 -4.50 10.66 6.10
N ARG A 326 -5.81 10.84 5.90
CA ARG A 326 -6.79 10.75 7.01
C ARG A 326 -7.94 9.78 6.78
N LEU A 327 -8.30 9.11 7.87
CA LEU A 327 -9.49 8.28 8.02
C LEU A 327 -10.68 9.13 8.49
N GLY A 328 -11.73 9.22 7.68
CA GLY A 328 -12.97 9.92 8.02
C GLY A 328 -12.91 11.45 7.86
N ASP A 329 -13.96 12.15 8.31
CA ASP A 329 -13.96 13.62 8.42
C ASP A 329 -13.40 14.02 9.79
N PRO A 330 -12.24 14.70 9.87
CA PRO A 330 -11.64 15.11 11.13
C PRO A 330 -12.57 15.94 12.01
N ARG A 331 -13.51 16.68 11.41
CA ARG A 331 -14.49 17.48 12.17
C ARG A 331 -15.48 16.60 12.92
N GLU A 332 -15.90 15.49 12.32
CA GLU A 332 -16.78 14.52 12.97
C GLU A 332 -16.04 13.74 14.05
N THR A 333 -14.79 13.33 13.80
CA THR A 333 -13.96 12.67 14.83
C THR A 333 -13.72 13.57 16.03
N ILE A 334 -13.25 14.81 15.80
CA ILE A 334 -13.06 15.80 16.87
C ILE A 334 -14.37 16.00 17.63
N ARG A 335 -15.50 16.12 16.93
CA ARG A 335 -16.81 16.27 17.55
C ARG A 335 -17.18 15.06 18.40
N GLN A 336 -16.99 13.84 17.91
CA GLN A 336 -17.30 12.61 18.65
C GLN A 336 -16.41 12.47 19.88
N SER A 337 -15.10 12.65 19.74
CA SER A 337 -14.14 12.64 20.86
C SER A 337 -14.43 13.73 21.88
N PHE A 338 -14.86 14.92 21.41
CA PHE A 338 -15.38 15.97 22.28
C PHE A 338 -16.63 15.52 23.02
N THR A 339 -17.60 14.94 22.32
CA THR A 339 -18.90 14.60 22.91
C THR A 339 -18.79 13.45 23.90
N SER A 340 -17.93 12.46 23.65
CA SER A 340 -17.66 11.32 24.54
C SER A 340 -16.89 11.76 25.79
N THR A 341 -15.84 12.58 25.64
CA THR A 341 -15.08 13.14 26.77
C THR A 341 -15.95 14.06 27.63
N LEU A 342 -16.91 14.75 27.01
CA LEU A 342 -17.83 15.67 27.66
C LEU A 342 -19.15 15.05 28.12
N ALA A 343 -19.38 13.74 27.88
CA ALA A 343 -20.53 13.04 28.45
C ALA A 343 -20.58 13.21 29.98
N ASN A 344 -19.41 13.28 30.62
CA ASN A 344 -19.24 13.53 32.06
C ASN A 344 -19.39 15.00 32.48
N ARG A 345 -19.34 15.96 31.55
CA ARG A 345 -19.49 17.42 31.80
C ARG A 345 -20.70 18.05 31.09
N ARG A 346 -21.64 17.21 30.65
CA ARG A 346 -22.78 17.57 29.79
C ARG A 346 -23.63 18.71 30.36
N GLN A 347 -23.80 18.76 31.69
CA GLN A 347 -24.56 19.81 32.38
C GLN A 347 -23.86 21.18 32.35
N GLN A 348 -22.53 21.23 32.43
CA GLN A 348 -21.78 22.49 32.54
C GLN A 348 -21.53 23.14 31.17
N LEU A 349 -21.32 22.33 30.13
CA LEU A 349 -20.92 22.82 28.81
C LEU A 349 -22.03 22.74 27.74
N GLY A 350 -23.11 21.99 27.99
CA GLY A 350 -24.26 21.86 27.06
C GLY A 350 -24.85 23.20 26.56
N PRO A 351 -25.05 24.21 27.42
CA PRO A 351 -25.55 25.53 27.00
C PRO A 351 -24.59 26.31 26.09
N ILE A 352 -23.28 26.08 26.21
CA ILE A 352 -22.25 26.69 25.34
C ILE A 352 -22.33 26.05 23.95
N PHE A 353 -22.48 24.73 23.88
CA PHE A 353 -22.57 24.00 22.61
C PHE A 353 -23.87 24.25 21.84
N ASN A 354 -25.00 24.41 22.51
CA ASN A 354 -26.24 24.81 21.84
C ASN A 354 -26.08 26.18 21.17
N ARG A 355 -25.43 27.14 21.83
CA ARG A 355 -25.11 28.46 21.23
C ARG A 355 -24.12 28.36 20.07
N LEU A 356 -23.15 27.44 20.11
CA LEU A 356 -22.28 27.17 18.95
C LEU A 356 -23.06 26.61 17.75
N ARG A 357 -24.11 25.81 17.99
CA ARG A 357 -24.89 25.14 16.94
C ARG A 357 -25.95 26.05 16.33
N SER A 358 -26.80 26.65 17.16
CA SER A 358 -27.98 27.39 16.72
C SER A 358 -27.86 28.91 16.83
N GLY A 359 -26.78 29.42 17.44
CA GLY A 359 -26.60 30.86 17.63
C GLY A 359 -26.10 31.59 16.39
N ASN A 360 -26.27 32.91 16.40
CA ASN A 360 -25.71 33.82 15.39
C ASN A 360 -24.17 33.94 15.53
N GLU A 361 -23.50 34.62 14.59
CA GLU A 361 -22.03 34.74 14.55
C GLU A 361 -21.43 35.28 15.87
N GLN A 362 -22.11 36.27 16.49
CA GLN A 362 -21.69 36.87 17.76
C GLN A 362 -21.85 35.89 18.92
N GLU A 363 -22.97 35.17 19.00
CA GLU A 363 -23.21 34.14 20.01
C GLU A 363 -22.25 32.96 19.88
N ARG A 364 -21.93 32.57 18.64
CA ARG A 364 -20.91 31.54 18.36
C ARG A 364 -19.52 31.99 18.78
N SER A 365 -19.16 33.25 18.52
CA SER A 365 -17.88 33.83 18.94
C SER A 365 -17.75 33.88 20.46
N ALA A 366 -18.78 34.37 21.16
CA ALA A 366 -18.84 34.39 22.61
C ALA A 366 -18.75 32.98 23.21
N ALA A 367 -19.45 32.01 22.62
CA ALA A 367 -19.39 30.63 23.04
C ALA A 367 -18.00 29.98 22.80
N ARG A 368 -17.29 30.32 21.71
CA ARG A 368 -15.90 29.89 21.49
C ARG A 368 -14.96 30.43 22.56
N ASN A 369 -15.12 31.70 22.95
CA ASN A 369 -14.30 32.32 23.98
C ASN A 369 -14.59 31.71 25.37
N GLN A 370 -15.86 31.47 25.70
CA GLN A 370 -16.25 30.77 26.93
C GLN A 370 -15.75 29.31 26.98
N LEU A 371 -15.71 28.63 25.83
CA LEU A 371 -15.15 27.28 25.74
C LEU A 371 -13.63 27.30 25.97
N ARG A 372 -12.91 28.27 25.38
CA ARG A 372 -11.47 28.46 25.56
C ARG A 372 -11.11 28.76 27.01
N SER A 373 -11.89 29.60 27.69
CA SER A 373 -11.67 29.89 29.12
C SER A 373 -11.97 28.68 30.01
N ALA A 374 -12.96 27.87 29.66
CA ALA A 374 -13.38 26.72 30.47
C ALA A 374 -12.44 25.50 30.36
N MET A 375 -11.76 25.31 29.22
CA MET A 375 -10.87 24.16 29.00
C MET A 375 -9.40 24.52 28.87
N GLY A 376 -9.05 25.80 28.65
CA GLY A 376 -7.68 26.23 28.40
C GLY A 376 -7.17 25.86 26.99
N ASN A 377 -6.39 26.76 26.38
CA ASN A 377 -5.90 26.59 25.00
C ASN A 377 -5.04 25.33 24.81
N ARG A 378 -4.25 24.94 25.82
CA ARG A 378 -3.35 23.79 25.75
C ARG A 378 -4.11 22.46 25.68
N GLN A 379 -5.08 22.25 26.57
CA GLN A 379 -5.92 21.05 26.53
C GLN A 379 -6.73 20.98 25.23
N LEU A 380 -7.31 22.10 24.78
CA LEU A 380 -7.99 22.18 23.48
C LEU A 380 -7.07 21.78 22.32
N SER A 381 -5.83 22.25 22.31
CA SER A 381 -4.81 21.91 21.31
C SER A 381 -4.39 20.43 21.40
N GLU A 382 -4.20 19.89 22.60
CA GLU A 382 -3.88 18.48 22.86
C GLU A 382 -5.02 17.55 22.42
N PHE A 383 -6.28 17.93 22.64
CA PHE A 383 -7.45 17.19 22.14
C PHE A 383 -7.50 17.18 20.61
N THR A 384 -7.30 18.34 19.98
CA THR A 384 -7.31 18.40 18.52
C THR A 384 -6.15 17.60 17.93
N SER A 385 -4.94 17.74 18.46
CA SER A 385 -3.75 17.02 17.97
C SER A 385 -3.89 15.51 18.13
N ARG A 386 -4.35 15.01 19.29
CA ARG A 386 -4.62 13.56 19.46
C ARG A 386 -5.63 13.02 18.45
N ALA A 387 -6.74 13.72 18.24
CA ALA A 387 -7.73 13.31 17.24
C ALA A 387 -7.17 13.35 15.80
N TYR A 388 -6.24 14.26 15.51
CA TYR A 388 -5.51 14.29 14.24
C TYR A 388 -4.54 13.11 14.10
N ASP A 389 -3.81 12.74 15.15
CA ASP A 389 -2.87 11.61 15.12
C ASP A 389 -3.57 10.25 15.03
N GLU A 390 -4.69 10.07 15.73
CA GLU A 390 -5.50 8.84 15.69
C GLU A 390 -6.09 8.57 14.30
N THR A 391 -6.39 9.63 13.55
CA THR A 391 -6.95 9.52 12.19
C THR A 391 -5.90 9.52 11.10
N SER A 392 -4.62 9.77 11.43
CA SER A 392 -3.53 9.83 10.47
C SER A 392 -3.07 8.43 10.03
N LEU A 393 -2.91 8.30 8.72
CA LEU A 393 -2.34 7.17 8.01
C LEU A 393 -0.83 7.28 7.83
N ASP A 394 -0.22 8.42 8.18
CA ASP A 394 1.22 8.67 7.94
C ASP A 394 2.14 7.75 8.75
N SER A 395 1.60 6.97 9.70
CA SER A 395 2.24 5.78 10.29
C SER A 395 3.66 5.98 10.85
N GLU A 396 4.09 7.22 11.12
CA GLU A 396 5.41 7.51 11.69
C GLU A 396 5.60 6.89 13.09
N SER A 397 4.50 6.63 13.79
CA SER A 397 4.48 5.91 15.08
C SER A 397 4.35 4.38 14.94
N ALA A 398 4.09 3.86 13.74
CA ALA A 398 3.96 2.42 13.55
C ALA A 398 5.34 1.76 13.64
N ASN A 399 5.45 0.72 14.46
CA ASN A 399 6.73 0.04 14.70
C ASN A 399 6.80 -1.35 14.03
N TYR A 400 5.73 -1.80 13.37
CA TYR A 400 5.73 -3.02 12.57
C TYR A 400 6.34 -2.81 11.17
N ARG A 401 6.62 -3.94 10.50
CA ARG A 401 7.21 -4.00 9.16
C ARG A 401 6.42 -3.18 8.14
N SER A 402 7.15 -2.50 7.25
CA SER A 402 6.60 -1.58 6.24
C SER A 402 5.61 -2.26 5.28
N VAL A 403 5.73 -3.59 5.08
CA VAL A 403 4.78 -4.40 4.29
C VAL A 403 3.34 -4.37 4.82
N TYR A 404 3.15 -4.02 6.10
CA TYR A 404 1.83 -3.93 6.72
C TYR A 404 1.31 -2.48 6.81
N LEU A 405 2.09 -1.50 6.34
CA LEU A 405 1.63 -0.12 6.28
C LEU A 405 0.51 0.01 5.25
N PRO A 406 -0.50 0.84 5.53
CA PRO A 406 -1.56 1.08 4.57
C PRO A 406 -1.00 1.86 3.36
N VAL A 407 -1.15 1.29 2.17
CA VAL A 407 -0.88 1.99 0.91
C VAL A 407 -2.20 2.46 0.33
N VAL A 408 -2.42 3.78 0.34
CA VAL A 408 -3.60 4.40 -0.24
C VAL A 408 -3.21 4.99 -1.59
N ARG A 409 -4.05 4.80 -2.61
CA ARG A 409 -3.73 5.21 -3.99
C ARG A 409 -3.30 6.68 -4.10
N ASP A 410 -3.93 7.56 -3.32
CA ASP A 410 -3.69 9.01 -3.35
C ASP A 410 -2.85 9.50 -2.15
N PHE A 411 -2.27 8.60 -1.36
CA PHE A 411 -1.45 8.95 -0.21
C PHE A 411 -0.37 7.90 0.07
N LEU A 412 0.89 8.35 0.01
CA LEU A 412 2.05 7.58 0.44
C LEU A 412 2.60 8.17 1.74
N PRO A 413 2.92 7.34 2.75
CA PRO A 413 3.64 7.79 3.92
C PRO A 413 4.93 8.52 3.52
N ARG A 414 5.25 9.62 4.22
CA ARG A 414 6.36 10.49 3.80
C ARG A 414 7.71 9.77 3.80
N SER A 415 7.89 8.86 4.77
CA SER A 415 9.08 7.99 4.89
C SER A 415 9.26 7.03 3.71
N LEU A 416 8.20 6.74 2.95
CA LEU A 416 8.27 5.91 1.75
C LEU A 416 8.45 6.76 0.50
N GLU A 417 7.66 7.82 0.37
CA GLU A 417 7.67 8.73 -0.79
C GLU A 417 9.07 9.33 -1.07
N VAL A 418 9.77 9.77 -0.03
CA VAL A 418 11.09 10.43 -0.18
C VAL A 418 12.17 9.49 -0.71
N PHE A 419 12.02 8.18 -0.50
CA PHE A 419 13.03 7.16 -0.84
C PHE A 419 12.60 6.28 -2.02
N ASP A 420 11.96 6.89 -3.01
CA ASP A 420 11.65 6.28 -4.31
C ASP A 420 10.75 5.03 -4.18
N PHE A 421 9.74 5.09 -3.31
CA PHE A 421 8.71 4.05 -3.24
C PHE A 421 7.96 3.94 -4.57
N ALA A 422 7.58 2.71 -4.94
CA ALA A 422 6.85 2.46 -6.18
C ALA A 422 5.45 3.08 -6.13
N ASP A 423 5.11 3.90 -7.13
CA ASP A 423 3.76 4.46 -7.26
C ASP A 423 2.71 3.32 -7.34
N PRO A 424 1.77 3.24 -6.38
CA PRO A 424 0.76 2.18 -6.34
C PRO A 424 -0.25 2.26 -7.50
N SER A 425 -0.28 3.35 -8.26
CA SER A 425 -1.11 3.53 -9.44
C SER A 425 -0.46 3.04 -10.74
N MET A 426 0.83 2.69 -10.71
CA MET A 426 1.60 2.28 -11.89
C MET A 426 2.13 0.86 -11.75
N VAL A 427 2.38 0.21 -12.89
CA VAL A 427 3.13 -1.04 -12.95
C VAL A 427 4.61 -0.66 -13.07
N ILE A 428 5.42 -1.08 -12.09
CA ILE A 428 6.84 -0.71 -12.01
C ILE A 428 7.66 -1.99 -11.82
N GLY A 429 8.33 -2.43 -12.88
CA GLY A 429 9.23 -3.59 -12.86
C GLY A 429 10.61 -3.29 -12.30
N THR A 430 11.10 -2.06 -12.50
CA THR A 430 12.35 -1.56 -11.91
C THR A 430 12.11 -0.16 -11.36
N ARG A 431 12.41 0.04 -10.07
CA ARG A 431 12.21 1.33 -9.41
C ARG A 431 13.30 2.30 -9.83
N GLU A 432 12.89 3.54 -10.06
CA GLU A 432 13.83 4.66 -10.17
C GLU A 432 14.61 4.81 -8.86
N SER A 433 15.84 5.32 -8.96
CA SER A 433 16.64 5.67 -7.78
C SER A 433 17.15 7.08 -7.91
N SER A 434 16.80 7.92 -6.95
CA SER A 434 17.20 9.32 -6.91
C SER A 434 18.10 9.59 -5.70
N ASN A 435 19.14 10.40 -5.84
CA ASN A 435 19.94 10.89 -4.70
C ASN A 435 19.68 12.38 -4.53
N THR A 436 18.62 12.72 -3.80
CA THR A 436 18.16 14.10 -3.67
C THR A 436 18.53 14.71 -2.32
N PRO A 437 18.73 16.04 -2.24
CA PRO A 437 18.92 16.71 -0.95
C PRO A 437 17.78 16.46 0.05
N ASN A 438 16.56 16.25 -0.44
CA ASN A 438 15.39 15.96 0.40
C ASN A 438 15.56 14.67 1.21
N GLN A 439 16.21 13.64 0.66
CA GLN A 439 16.49 12.39 1.38
C GLN A 439 17.49 12.62 2.52
N ALA A 440 18.53 13.41 2.30
CA ALA A 440 19.48 13.77 3.34
C ALA A 440 18.82 14.62 4.44
N LEU A 441 18.03 15.62 4.04
CA LEU A 441 17.27 16.46 4.99
C LEU A 441 16.26 15.66 5.79
N PHE A 442 15.64 14.63 5.20
CA PHE A 442 14.76 13.71 5.90
C PHE A 442 15.51 12.97 7.01
N MET A 443 16.69 12.41 6.72
CA MET A 443 17.50 11.72 7.74
C MET A 443 17.98 12.66 8.84
N MET A 444 18.18 13.95 8.54
CA MET A 444 18.64 14.93 9.52
C MET A 444 17.53 15.49 10.41
N ASN A 445 16.29 15.57 9.92
CA ASN A 445 15.26 16.40 10.57
C ASN A 445 13.91 15.71 10.78
N ASN A 446 13.66 14.53 10.19
CA ASN A 446 12.37 13.88 10.34
C ASN A 446 12.20 13.30 11.76
N PRO A 447 11.02 13.47 12.41
CA PRO A 447 10.75 12.97 13.75
C PRO A 447 10.98 11.46 13.94
N LEU A 448 10.66 10.64 12.92
CA LEU A 448 10.94 9.20 12.94
C LEU A 448 12.44 8.96 13.10
N THR A 449 13.26 9.61 12.28
CA THR A 449 14.72 9.42 12.31
C THR A 449 15.32 9.87 13.62
N LEU A 450 14.89 11.02 14.16
CA LEU A 450 15.34 11.53 15.44
C LEU A 450 15.00 10.56 16.59
N ARG A 451 13.73 10.11 16.66
CA ARG A 451 13.27 9.12 17.63
C ARG A 451 14.10 7.84 17.56
N LEU A 452 14.24 7.26 16.36
CA LEU A 452 14.98 6.00 16.19
C LEU A 452 16.47 6.15 16.49
N SER A 453 17.06 7.34 16.28
CA SER A 453 18.44 7.62 16.65
C SER A 453 18.63 7.66 18.17
N GLU A 454 17.66 8.20 18.91
CA GLU A 454 17.65 8.18 20.37
C GLU A 454 17.51 6.75 20.92
N SER A 455 16.61 5.96 20.34
CA SER A 455 16.42 4.55 20.71
C SER A 455 17.64 3.69 20.36
N PHE A 456 18.26 3.92 19.20
CA PHE A 456 19.52 3.27 18.83
C PHE A 456 20.64 3.61 19.83
N ALA A 457 20.79 4.88 20.22
CA ALA A 457 21.75 5.26 21.26
C ALA A 457 21.43 4.62 22.62
N ALA A 458 20.16 4.54 23.01
CA ALA A 458 19.74 3.87 24.25
C ALA A 458 20.11 2.38 24.23
N ARG A 459 19.89 1.71 23.11
CA ARG A 459 20.32 0.31 22.89
C ARG A 459 21.83 0.15 23.02
N MET A 460 22.62 1.05 22.42
CA MET A 460 24.08 1.02 22.56
C MET A 460 24.55 1.20 24.01
N ILE A 461 23.88 2.06 24.79
CA ILE A 461 24.17 2.22 26.21
C ILE A 461 23.87 0.94 27.00
N GLN A 462 22.81 0.22 26.65
CA GLN A 462 22.39 -1.01 27.31
C GLN A 462 23.29 -2.21 26.96
N GLU A 463 23.67 -2.34 25.69
CA GLU A 463 24.42 -3.49 25.18
C GLU A 463 25.95 -3.32 25.31
N GLY A 464 26.47 -2.09 25.24
CA GLY A 464 27.90 -1.80 25.25
C GLY A 464 28.43 -1.24 26.58
N ARG A 465 29.51 -1.84 27.10
CA ARG A 465 30.11 -1.48 28.39
C ARG A 465 31.06 -0.30 28.28
N SER A 466 31.77 -0.19 27.17
CA SER A 466 32.71 0.90 26.89
C SER A 466 32.25 1.74 25.69
N THR A 467 32.79 2.95 25.55
CA THR A 467 32.53 3.79 24.36
C THR A 467 33.00 3.09 23.07
N ASP A 468 34.10 2.35 23.14
CA ASP A 468 34.67 1.63 22.01
C ASP A 468 33.76 0.48 21.55
N GLU A 469 33.26 -0.33 22.49
CA GLU A 469 32.27 -1.38 22.22
C GLU A 469 30.98 -0.80 21.62
N ARG A 470 30.53 0.38 22.09
CA ARG A 470 29.35 1.06 21.56
C ARG A 470 29.53 1.49 20.11
N ILE A 471 30.69 2.05 19.77
CA ILE A 471 31.01 2.44 18.40
C ILE A 471 31.07 1.19 17.52
N GLU A 472 31.79 0.15 17.95
CA GLU A 472 31.91 -1.09 17.17
C GLU A 472 30.56 -1.76 16.93
N ASN A 473 29.72 -1.88 17.98
CA ASN A 473 28.37 -2.44 17.85
C ASN A 473 27.48 -1.59 16.94
N ALA A 474 27.57 -0.26 17.01
CA ALA A 474 26.77 0.62 16.17
C ALA A 474 27.13 0.44 14.68
N PHE A 475 28.42 0.34 14.35
CA PHE A 475 28.90 0.05 12.99
C PHE A 475 28.49 -1.34 12.52
N MET A 476 28.60 -2.36 13.38
CA MET A 476 28.16 -3.72 13.04
C MET A 476 26.66 -3.79 12.75
N LEU A 477 25.83 -3.07 13.51
CA LEU A 477 24.39 -3.03 13.30
C LEU A 477 23.99 -2.21 12.07
N ALA A 478 24.64 -1.06 11.84
CA ALA A 478 24.30 -0.17 10.75
C ALA A 478 24.85 -0.64 9.39
N PHE A 479 26.07 -1.18 9.35
CA PHE A 479 26.80 -1.48 8.12
C PHE A 479 27.22 -2.94 7.97
N GLY A 480 27.03 -3.78 8.99
CA GLY A 480 27.45 -5.19 8.95
C GLY A 480 28.97 -5.41 9.03
N ARG A 481 29.73 -4.38 9.41
CA ARG A 481 31.21 -4.43 9.53
C ARG A 481 31.71 -3.61 10.71
N LYS A 482 32.97 -3.84 11.09
CA LYS A 482 33.67 -3.01 12.08
C LYS A 482 34.04 -1.64 11.49
N PRO A 483 34.16 -0.59 12.33
CA PRO A 483 34.74 0.68 11.87
C PRO A 483 36.21 0.48 11.51
N SER A 484 36.66 1.18 10.48
CA SER A 484 38.08 1.40 10.21
C SER A 484 38.73 2.23 11.32
N ASP A 485 40.07 2.28 11.35
CA ASP A 485 40.80 3.04 12.37
C ASP A 485 40.44 4.54 12.33
N ASP A 486 40.35 5.13 11.14
CA ASP A 486 39.96 6.53 10.95
C ASP A 486 38.51 6.80 11.40
N GLU A 487 37.57 5.92 11.05
CA GLU A 487 36.18 6.01 11.49
C GLU A 487 36.06 5.89 13.01
N ARG A 488 36.84 4.99 13.62
CA ARG A 488 36.90 4.81 15.08
C ARG A 488 37.43 6.08 15.74
N SER A 489 38.55 6.61 15.25
CA SER A 489 39.14 7.87 15.77
C SER A 489 38.19 9.05 15.62
N ALA A 490 37.56 9.22 14.46
CA ALA A 490 36.58 10.29 14.21
C ALA A 490 35.35 10.17 15.13
N SER A 491 34.87 8.94 15.36
CA SER A 491 33.74 8.66 16.26
C SER A 491 34.08 9.03 17.71
N HIS A 492 35.25 8.64 18.20
CA HIS A 492 35.73 9.04 19.53
C HIS A 492 35.88 10.55 19.67
N GLN A 493 36.47 11.20 18.66
CA GLN A 493 36.63 12.65 18.66
C GLN A 493 35.28 13.34 18.72
N PHE A 494 34.32 12.95 17.88
CA PHE A 494 32.97 13.51 17.86
C PHE A 494 32.28 13.39 19.22
N LEU A 495 32.27 12.19 19.82
CA LEU A 495 31.64 11.97 21.12
C LEU A 495 32.29 12.80 22.24
N LYS A 496 33.58 13.13 22.13
CA LYS A 496 34.30 13.95 23.11
C LYS A 496 34.12 15.45 22.90
N THR A 497 34.05 15.93 21.66
CA THR A 497 34.09 17.36 21.33
C THR A 497 32.75 17.97 20.92
N SER A 498 31.67 17.19 20.86
CA SER A 498 30.35 17.66 20.40
C SER A 498 29.73 18.78 21.25
N GLY A 499 30.15 18.93 22.52
CA GLY A 499 29.52 19.87 23.47
C GLY A 499 28.10 19.46 23.90
N LEU A 500 27.63 18.29 23.47
CA LEU A 500 26.34 17.73 23.84
C LEU A 500 26.47 16.89 25.13
N LEU A 501 25.35 16.69 25.83
CA LEU A 501 25.29 15.71 26.92
C LEU A 501 25.61 14.31 26.37
N PRO A 502 26.25 13.41 27.15
CA PRO A 502 26.72 12.12 26.64
C PRO A 502 25.67 11.28 25.88
N LYS A 503 24.43 11.25 26.37
CA LYS A 503 23.32 10.55 25.70
C LYS A 503 22.94 11.20 24.37
N SER A 504 22.87 12.53 24.33
CA SER A 504 22.54 13.31 23.13
C SER A 504 23.67 13.25 22.10
N ALA A 505 24.94 13.25 22.54
CA ALA A 505 26.10 13.05 21.66
C ALA A 505 26.04 11.68 20.98
N LEU A 506 25.69 10.63 21.73
CA LEU A 506 25.54 9.29 21.17
C LEU A 506 24.33 9.20 20.22
N ALA A 507 23.21 9.85 20.53
CA ALA A 507 22.06 9.91 19.62
C ALA A 507 22.42 10.62 18.31
N ALA A 508 23.13 11.74 18.36
CA ALA A 508 23.61 12.44 17.16
C ALA A 508 24.62 11.60 16.36
N PHE A 509 25.45 10.80 17.03
CA PHE A 509 26.33 9.83 16.38
C PHE A 509 25.54 8.71 15.68
N CYS A 510 24.56 8.10 16.36
CA CYS A 510 23.67 7.11 15.75
C CYS A 510 22.91 7.68 14.54
N GLN A 511 22.46 8.94 14.64
CA GLN A 511 21.82 9.65 13.55
C GLN A 511 22.76 9.84 12.35
N SER A 512 24.03 10.16 12.58
CA SER A 512 24.99 10.35 11.49
C SER A 512 25.25 9.04 10.74
N LEU A 513 25.20 7.89 11.43
CA LEU A 513 25.26 6.58 10.79
C LEU A 513 24.04 6.37 9.87
N PHE A 514 22.81 6.62 10.34
CA PHE A 514 21.60 6.53 9.51
C PHE A 514 21.62 7.51 8.33
N ALA A 515 22.17 8.71 8.51
CA ALA A 515 22.24 9.74 7.46
C ALA A 515 23.37 9.48 6.43
N SER A 516 24.26 8.53 6.70
CA SER A 516 25.40 8.23 5.83
C SER A 516 24.95 7.71 4.45
N ALA A 517 25.84 7.81 3.46
CA ALA A 517 25.63 7.15 2.18
C ALA A 517 25.62 5.63 2.35
N GLU A 518 26.57 5.08 3.10
CA GLU A 518 26.72 3.64 3.31
C GLU A 518 25.47 2.97 3.86
N PHE A 519 24.75 3.62 4.79
CA PHE A 519 23.49 3.07 5.32
C PHE A 519 22.42 2.83 4.24
N ARG A 520 22.45 3.62 3.16
CA ARG A 520 21.47 3.54 2.07
C ARG A 520 21.79 2.43 1.06
N TYR A 521 22.95 1.80 1.14
CA TYR A 521 23.38 0.78 0.19
C TYR A 521 23.77 -0.52 0.89
N LEU A 522 23.45 -1.62 0.24
CA LEU A 522 23.86 -2.98 0.59
C LEU A 522 25.03 -3.35 -0.33
N ASN A 523 26.13 -3.81 0.27
CA ASN A 523 27.36 -4.24 -0.41
C ASN A 523 27.32 -5.71 -0.79
#